data_AF-A0A062HTJ6-F1
#
_entry.id   AF-A0A062HTJ6-F1
#
_cell.length_a   1.000
_cell.length_b   1.000
_cell.length_c   1.000
_cell.angle_alpha   90.00
_cell.angle_beta   90.00
_cell.angle_gamma   90.00
#
_symmetry.space_group_name_H-M   'P 1'
#
loop_
_entity.id
_entity.type
_entity.pdbx_description
1 polymer ?
#
loop_
_entity_poly.entity_id
_entity_poly.type
_entity_poly.pdbx_seq_one_letter_code
_entity_poly.pdbx_strand_id
1 'polypeptide(L)' 'DARIQAALAAGCDMGLVCNDRSAACTALEGIANLELPNQERLERMRGRIPQIQVGETLSLGNEWQAVKTAIEEFKNSI' A
#
# COMPACT_ATOMS: atom_id res chain seq x y z
N ASP A 1 -12.48 12.02 13.76
CA ASP A 1 -11.98 13.10 12.88
C ASP A 1 -13.01 13.36 11.78
N ALA A 2 -13.38 14.62 11.51
CA ALA A 2 -14.37 14.94 10.48
C ALA A 2 -13.88 14.61 9.05
N ARG A 3 -12.57 14.64 8.82
CA ARG A 3 -11.95 14.40 7.50
C ARG A 3 -12.07 12.94 7.08
N ILE A 4 -11.82 11.99 8.00
CA ILE A 4 -11.93 10.56 7.68
C ILE A 4 -13.38 10.17 7.38
N GLN A 5 -14.34 10.67 8.16
CA GLN A 5 -15.76 10.42 7.91
C GLN A 5 -16.22 11.04 6.57
N ALA A 6 -15.79 12.27 6.27
CA ALA A 6 -16.10 12.92 5.00
C ALA A 6 -15.51 12.16 3.80
N ALA A 7 -14.28 11.65 3.91
CA ALA A 7 -13.65 10.86 2.85
C ALA A 7 -14.42 9.56 2.58
N LEU A 8 -14.80 8.83 3.64
CA LEU A 8 -15.59 7.60 3.51
C LEU A 8 -16.99 7.88 2.94
N ALA A 9 -17.66 8.95 3.40
CA ALA A 9 -18.95 9.38 2.86
C ALA A 9 -18.88 9.81 1.39
N ALA A 10 -17.73 10.33 0.94
CA ALA A 10 -17.47 10.64 -0.46
C ALA A 10 -17.16 9.40 -1.33
N GLY A 11 -17.09 8.21 -0.74
CA GLY A 11 -16.87 6.95 -1.45
C GLY A 11 -15.44 6.42 -1.43
N CYS A 12 -14.56 6.95 -0.57
CA CYS A 12 -13.25 6.33 -0.33
C CYS A 12 -13.41 5.00 0.42
N ASP A 13 -12.59 4.00 0.09
CA ASP A 13 -12.59 2.68 0.78
C ASP A 13 -11.56 2.59 1.91
N MET A 14 -10.57 3.49 1.93
CA MET A 14 -9.50 3.53 2.94
C MET A 14 -9.02 4.97 3.10
N GLY A 15 -8.83 5.40 4.35
CA GLY A 15 -8.17 6.67 4.64
C GLY A 15 -6.74 6.49 5.11
N LEU A 16 -5.86 7.38 4.69
CA LEU A 16 -4.45 7.40 5.08
C LEU A 16 -4.21 8.53 6.07
N VAL A 17 -3.68 8.19 7.24
CA VAL A 17 -3.18 9.15 8.23
C VAL A 17 -1.70 8.87 8.44
N CYS A 18 -0.86 9.70 7.81
CA CYS A 18 0.59 9.49 7.79
C CYS A 18 1.29 10.44 8.76
N ASN A 19 2.43 9.99 9.31
CA ASN A 19 3.36 10.80 10.11
C ASN A 19 2.81 11.36 11.44
N ASP A 20 1.59 10.97 11.86
CA ASP A 20 0.97 11.41 13.11
C ASP A 20 0.17 10.27 13.77
N ARG A 21 0.72 9.73 14.85
CA ARG A 21 0.07 8.65 15.62
C ARG A 21 -1.19 9.12 16.34
N SER A 22 -1.18 10.33 16.89
CA SER A 22 -2.31 10.86 17.66
C SER A 22 -3.53 11.02 16.75
N ALA A 23 -3.31 11.63 15.57
CA ALA A 23 -4.34 11.76 14.54
C ALA A 23 -4.86 10.39 14.06
N ALA A 24 -3.98 9.39 13.92
CA ALA A 24 -4.40 8.04 13.53
C ALA A 24 -5.34 7.40 14.57
N CYS A 25 -5.06 7.55 15.87
CA CYS A 25 -5.95 7.08 16.93
C CYS A 25 -7.31 7.79 16.89
N THR A 26 -7.32 9.13 16.76
CA THR A 26 -8.57 9.90 16.65
C THR A 26 -9.38 9.56 15.39
N ALA A 27 -8.72 9.20 14.30
CA ALA A 27 -9.38 8.73 13.09
C ALA A 27 -10.00 7.34 13.32
N LEU A 28 -9.26 6.41 13.95
CA LEU A 28 -9.73 5.07 14.29
C LEU A 28 -10.98 5.10 15.21
N GLU A 29 -10.94 5.88 16.27
CA GLU A 29 -12.10 6.09 17.16
C GLU A 29 -13.28 6.69 16.40
N GLY A 30 -13.01 7.62 15.47
CA GLY A 30 -14.02 8.29 14.65
C GLY A 30 -14.72 7.39 13.63
N ILE A 31 -14.18 6.20 13.32
CA ILE A 31 -14.77 5.27 12.36
C ILE A 31 -15.20 3.93 12.99
N ALA A 32 -15.05 3.77 14.31
CA ALA A 32 -15.24 2.50 15.01
C ALA A 32 -16.65 1.89 14.85
N ASN A 33 -17.66 2.73 14.61
CA ASN A 33 -19.07 2.32 14.46
C ASN A 33 -19.57 2.41 13.01
N LEU A 34 -18.70 2.71 12.05
CA LEU A 34 -19.08 2.72 10.64
C LEU A 34 -19.06 1.31 10.07
N GLU A 35 -19.92 1.07 9.07
CA GLU A 35 -19.84 -0.16 8.30
C GLU A 35 -18.50 -0.27 7.59
N LEU A 36 -18.06 -1.51 7.39
CA LEU A 36 -16.86 -1.78 6.63
C LEU A 36 -17.07 -1.32 5.17
N PRO A 37 -16.06 -0.65 4.57
CA PRO A 37 -16.10 -0.28 3.16
C PRO A 37 -16.02 -1.55 2.28
N ASN A 38 -16.06 -1.39 0.96
CA ASN A 38 -16.05 -2.51 0.02
C ASN A 38 -14.80 -3.40 0.19
N GLN A 39 -14.99 -4.55 0.85
CA GLN A 39 -13.91 -5.48 1.18
C GLN A 39 -13.32 -6.16 -0.06
N GLU A 40 -14.10 -6.33 -1.14
CA GLU A 40 -13.60 -6.91 -2.40
C GLU A 40 -12.57 -5.99 -3.07
N ARG A 41 -12.80 -4.67 -3.03
CA ARG A 41 -11.84 -3.68 -3.56
C ARG A 41 -10.53 -3.68 -2.77
N LEU A 42 -10.61 -3.85 -1.44
CA LEU A 42 -9.43 -3.96 -0.59
C LEU A 42 -8.66 -5.27 -0.84
N GLU A 43 -9.34 -6.39 -0.98
CA GLU A 43 -8.69 -7.68 -1.26
C GLU A 43 -7.97 -7.69 -2.61
N ARG A 44 -8.43 -6.92 -3.60
CA ARG A 44 -7.71 -6.75 -4.88
C ARG A 44 -6.33 -6.10 -4.73
N MET A 45 -6.08 -5.37 -3.64
CA MET A 45 -4.78 -4.75 -3.35
C MET A 45 -3.77 -5.75 -2.73
N ARG A 46 -4.21 -6.96 -2.37
CA ARG A 46 -3.33 -8.00 -1.83
C ARG A 46 -2.37 -8.51 -2.91
N GLY A 47 -1.08 -8.26 -2.72
CA GLY A 47 -0.04 -8.77 -3.61
C GLY A 47 -0.01 -10.30 -3.65
N ARG A 48 0.17 -10.88 -4.85
CA ARG A 48 0.38 -12.32 -5.05
C ARG A 48 1.87 -12.67 -4.90
N ILE A 49 2.43 -12.28 -3.77
CA ILE A 49 3.85 -12.44 -3.48
C ILE A 49 4.04 -13.89 -2.99
N PRO A 50 4.93 -14.69 -3.60
CA PRO A 50 5.23 -16.02 -3.10
C PRO A 50 5.86 -15.93 -1.71
N GLN A 51 5.93 -17.05 -1.00
CA GLN A 51 6.61 -17.08 0.28
C GLN A 51 8.11 -16.83 0.06
N ILE A 52 8.55 -15.62 0.39
CA ILE A 52 9.94 -15.16 0.27
C ILE A 52 10.47 -14.94 1.68
N GLN A 53 11.69 -15.40 1.96
CA GLN A 53 12.37 -15.06 3.19
C GLN A 53 13.13 -13.73 3.03
N VAL A 54 12.94 -12.82 3.99
CA VAL A 54 13.68 -11.54 4.01
C VAL A 54 15.18 -11.85 4.14
N GLY A 55 15.97 -11.39 3.17
CA GLY A 55 17.41 -11.66 3.09
C GLY A 55 17.79 -12.78 2.11
N GLU A 56 16.83 -13.48 1.52
CA GLU A 56 17.09 -14.43 0.45
C GLU A 56 17.40 -13.71 -0.87
N THR A 57 18.36 -14.24 -1.63
CA THR A 57 18.63 -13.78 -3.00
C THR A 57 17.49 -14.22 -3.91
N LEU A 58 16.68 -13.25 -4.34
CA LEU A 58 15.60 -13.48 -5.29
C LEU A 58 16.15 -13.72 -6.70
N SER A 59 16.15 -14.97 -7.14
CA SER A 59 16.40 -15.31 -8.55
C SER A 59 15.10 -15.20 -9.33
N LEU A 60 14.88 -14.06 -9.98
CA LEU A 60 13.65 -13.74 -10.74
C LEU A 60 13.79 -14.01 -12.25
N GLY A 61 14.83 -14.76 -12.64
CA GLY A 61 15.09 -15.16 -14.02
C GLY A 61 15.81 -14.11 -14.87
N ASN A 62 16.14 -14.51 -16.11
CA ASN A 62 16.99 -13.74 -17.02
C ASN A 62 16.35 -12.42 -17.47
N GLU A 63 15.03 -12.41 -17.68
CA GLU A 63 14.30 -11.22 -18.09
C GLU A 63 14.38 -10.12 -17.03
N TRP A 64 14.16 -10.47 -15.76
CA TRP A 64 14.30 -9.52 -14.65
C TRP A 64 15.73 -8.95 -14.59
N GLN A 65 16.75 -9.80 -14.74
CA GLN A 65 18.14 -9.37 -14.69
C GLN A 65 18.48 -8.40 -15.84
N ALA A 66 17.98 -8.67 -17.06
CA ALA A 66 18.18 -7.80 -18.21
C ALA A 66 17.51 -6.43 -18.02
N VAL A 67 16.25 -6.41 -17.53
CA VAL A 67 15.52 -5.16 -17.24
C VAL A 67 16.21 -4.37 -16.14
N LYS A 68 16.66 -5.04 -15.07
CA LYS A 68 17.43 -4.40 -14.00
C LYS A 68 18.68 -3.72 -14.55
N THR A 69 19.48 -4.44 -15.34
CA THR A 69 20.70 -3.89 -15.94
C THR A 69 20.40 -2.65 -16.78
N ALA A 70 19.35 -2.69 -17.63
CA ALA A 70 18.96 -1.53 -18.44
C ALA A 70 18.56 -0.31 -17.58
N ILE A 71 17.82 -0.52 -16.49
CA ILE A 71 17.44 0.56 -15.55
C ILE A 71 18.67 1.13 -14.83
N GLU A 72 19.60 0.27 -14.40
CA GLU A 72 20.84 0.69 -13.72
C GLU A 72 21.75 1.48 -14.67
N GLU A 73 21.90 1.03 -15.92
CA GLU A 73 22.64 1.75 -16.97
C GLU A 73 22.03 3.12 -17.25
N PHE A 74 20.70 3.21 -17.40
CA PHE A 74 20.01 4.48 -17.58
C PHE A 74 20.23 5.42 -16.40
N LYS A 75 20.06 4.94 -15.16
CA LYS A 75 20.27 5.73 -13.95
C LYS A 75 21.70 6.28 -13.87
N ASN A 76 22.71 5.51 -14.28
CA ASN A 76 24.11 5.92 -14.24
C ASN A 76 24.52 6.85 -15.40
N SER A 77 23.65 7.04 -16.38
CA SER A 77 23.88 7.92 -17.53
C SER A 77 23.43 9.38 -17.30
N ILE A 78 22.73 9.65 -16.19
CA ILE A 78 22.25 10.97 -15.76
C ILE A 78 23.16 11.48 -14.65
#